data_AF-A0A542MWX1-F1
#
_entry.id   AF-A0A542MWX1-F1
#
_cell.length_a   1.000
_cell.length_b   1.000
_cell.length_c   1.000
_cell.angle_alpha   90.00
_cell.angle_beta   90.00
_cell.angle_gamma   90.00
#
_symmetry.space_group_name_H-M   'P 1'
#
loop_
_entity.id
_entity.type
_entity.pdbx_description
1 polymer ?
#
loop_
_entity_poly.entity_id
_entity_poly.type
_entity_poly.pdbx_seq_one_letter_code
_entity_poly.pdbx_strand_id
1 'polypeptide(L)'
;MPHPEPLRALLGPDAAAVRRALTDEAGVSLPAFVDHHVHLHLVDGERLPLGGVAAVVDLGGDPAILADRAAGTLPQVTYAGAFLTTLGGYPAGREWAPPAIVRQITDASPQIGRRGGAATAVDEQRLAGASVIKVVLHHDRPLPEDAVATIVETAHAAGLPVVAHVEGEGMTRRALDAGIDALAHTPFTERLDEGLVARAAAAQVWISTLDIHRDDEQAADVARENLRAFRAAGGRVVYGTDLGNGDLPLGVNPRELRALLAAGCDVPALVTALTDPWPGTAPLPEVRTFLRGRPPRGAGGVDDANALADWLASASVVPAEDLLPDLDDEAGNVDSEDDDD
;
A
#
# COMPACT_ATOMS: atom_id res chain seq x y z
N MET A 1 -4.35 30.89 -13.32
CA MET A 1 -3.41 29.75 -13.16
C MET A 1 -3.61 29.17 -11.76
N PRO A 2 -3.53 27.85 -11.53
CA PRO A 2 -2.96 27.42 -10.27
C PRO A 2 -1.46 27.76 -10.33
N HIS A 3 -0.97 28.72 -9.53
CA HIS A 3 0.45 28.86 -9.22
C HIS A 3 1.05 27.47 -8.83
N PRO A 4 2.38 27.28 -8.79
CA PRO A 4 2.97 26.09 -8.17
C PRO A 4 2.41 25.83 -6.74
N GLU A 5 1.99 26.89 -6.04
CA GLU A 5 1.26 26.82 -4.78
C GLU A 5 -0.09 26.06 -4.86
N PRO A 6 -1.09 26.43 -5.68
CA PRO A 6 -2.31 25.65 -5.85
C PRO A 6 -2.13 24.19 -6.29
N LEU A 7 -1.14 23.86 -7.13
CA LEU A 7 -0.88 22.46 -7.48
C LEU A 7 -0.39 21.67 -6.27
N ARG A 8 0.57 22.24 -5.53
CA ARG A 8 1.09 21.65 -4.29
C ARG A 8 0.08 21.62 -3.16
N ALA A 9 -0.81 22.61 -3.09
CA ALA A 9 -1.92 22.62 -2.15
C ALA A 9 -2.94 21.51 -2.45
N LEU A 10 -3.14 21.18 -3.72
CA LEU A 10 -4.06 20.12 -4.14
C LEU A 10 -3.47 18.71 -3.99
N LEU A 11 -2.24 18.51 -4.47
CA LEU A 11 -1.65 17.17 -4.62
C LEU A 11 -0.54 16.87 -3.61
N GLY A 12 -0.11 17.85 -2.82
CA GLY A 12 1.00 17.73 -1.89
C GLY A 12 2.29 18.43 -2.35
N PRO A 13 3.25 18.64 -1.44
CA PRO A 13 4.41 19.50 -1.64
C PRO A 13 5.35 19.04 -2.77
N ASP A 14 5.39 17.75 -3.04
CA ASP A 14 6.27 17.13 -4.05
C ASP A 14 5.67 17.11 -5.46
N ALA A 15 4.49 17.72 -5.65
CA ALA A 15 3.88 17.88 -6.96
C ALA A 15 4.57 18.99 -7.77
N ALA A 16 4.78 18.73 -9.06
CA ALA A 16 5.36 19.68 -10.00
C ALA A 16 4.68 19.61 -11.37
N ALA A 17 4.47 20.76 -12.00
CA ALA A 17 4.14 20.84 -13.42
C ALA A 17 5.41 20.59 -14.24
N VAL A 18 5.35 19.65 -15.17
CA VAL A 18 6.52 19.17 -15.93
C VAL A 18 6.18 18.90 -17.38
N ARG A 19 7.22 18.82 -18.21
CA ARG A 19 7.18 18.29 -19.57
C ARG A 19 8.12 17.10 -19.70
N ARG A 20 7.74 16.11 -20.49
CA ARG A 20 8.64 15.00 -20.85
C ARG A 20 9.67 15.47 -21.87
N ALA A 21 10.96 15.35 -21.56
CA ALA A 21 12.05 15.77 -22.44
C ALA A 21 12.00 15.05 -23.80
N LEU A 22 11.61 13.77 -23.80
CA LEU A 22 11.60 12.96 -25.02
C LEU A 22 10.39 13.19 -25.93
N THR A 23 9.25 13.65 -25.39
CA THR A 23 8.00 13.75 -26.16
C THR A 23 7.33 15.12 -26.12
N ASP A 24 7.88 16.06 -25.36
CA ASP A 24 7.28 17.38 -25.08
C ASP A 24 5.85 17.29 -24.52
N GLU A 25 5.52 16.16 -23.88
CA GLU A 25 4.19 15.94 -23.32
C GLU A 25 4.10 16.63 -21.95
N ALA A 26 3.20 17.59 -21.82
CA ALA A 26 2.96 18.33 -20.59
C ALA A 26 2.09 17.53 -19.59
N GLY A 27 2.39 17.66 -18.30
CA GLY A 27 1.68 16.96 -17.25
C GLY A 27 2.13 17.32 -15.85
N VAL A 28 1.84 16.43 -14.91
CA VAL A 28 2.19 16.55 -13.49
C VAL A 28 3.13 15.41 -13.10
N SER A 29 4.17 15.76 -12.35
CA SER A 29 5.06 14.83 -11.67
C SER A 29 4.64 14.67 -10.20
N LEU A 30 4.53 13.43 -9.74
CA LEU A 30 4.41 13.06 -8.34
C LEU A 30 5.55 12.10 -7.97
N PRO A 31 5.84 11.91 -6.67
CA PRO A 31 6.66 10.79 -6.25
C PRO A 31 6.11 9.47 -6.79
N ALA A 32 7.00 8.49 -6.93
CA ALA A 32 6.66 7.20 -7.51
C ALA A 32 5.57 6.50 -6.68
N PHE A 33 4.56 5.94 -7.34
CA PHE A 33 3.48 5.25 -6.63
C PHE A 33 3.88 3.84 -6.20
N VAL A 34 3.33 3.44 -5.04
CA VAL A 34 3.60 2.17 -4.37
C VAL A 34 2.29 1.44 -4.10
N ASP A 35 2.20 0.17 -4.48
CA ASP A 35 1.12 -0.72 -4.05
C ASP A 35 1.60 -1.59 -2.89
N HIS A 36 1.08 -1.32 -1.68
CA HIS A 36 1.55 -1.94 -0.44
C HIS A 36 0.91 -3.30 -0.15
N HIS A 37 0.11 -3.85 -1.07
CA HIS A 37 -0.44 -5.19 -0.92
C HIS A 37 -0.67 -5.84 -2.28
N VAL A 38 0.24 -6.72 -2.68
CA VAL A 38 0.11 -7.51 -3.91
C VAL A 38 0.49 -8.97 -3.67
N HIS A 39 0.11 -9.82 -4.62
CA HIS A 39 0.51 -11.22 -4.74
C HIS A 39 1.05 -11.48 -6.15
N LEU A 40 2.33 -11.21 -6.36
CA LEU A 40 2.99 -11.25 -7.66
C LEU A 40 3.02 -12.67 -8.26
N HIS A 41 2.83 -13.74 -7.48
CA HIS A 41 2.74 -15.09 -8.06
C HIS A 41 1.43 -15.33 -8.83
N LEU A 42 0.45 -14.44 -8.69
CA LEU A 42 -0.86 -14.51 -9.35
C LEU A 42 -0.98 -13.60 -10.57
N VAL A 43 -0.03 -12.68 -10.77
CA VAL A 43 -0.09 -11.65 -11.81
C VAL A 43 1.24 -11.45 -12.52
N ASP A 44 1.18 -10.80 -13.68
CA ASP A 44 2.37 -10.34 -14.40
C ASP A 44 2.85 -8.98 -13.84
N GLY A 45 3.71 -9.05 -12.82
CA GLY A 45 4.22 -7.88 -12.11
C GLY A 45 5.09 -6.94 -12.97
N GLU A 46 5.71 -7.43 -14.04
CA GLU A 46 6.59 -6.62 -14.90
C GLU A 46 5.84 -5.50 -15.63
N ARG A 47 4.51 -5.62 -15.73
CA ARG A 47 3.63 -4.65 -16.39
C ARG A 47 3.15 -3.52 -15.48
N LEU A 48 3.38 -3.62 -14.17
CA LEU A 48 2.92 -2.62 -13.19
C LEU A 48 3.44 -1.19 -13.45
N PRO A 49 4.70 -0.97 -13.90
CA PRO A 49 5.18 0.37 -14.21
C PRO A 49 4.43 1.05 -15.36
N LEU A 50 3.89 0.27 -16.31
CA LEU A 50 3.06 0.79 -17.40
C LEU A 50 1.72 1.33 -16.89
N GLY A 51 1.25 0.82 -15.75
CA GLY A 51 0.06 1.29 -15.04
C GLY A 51 0.37 2.20 -13.85
N GLY A 52 1.58 2.78 -13.81
CA GLY A 52 1.94 3.82 -12.85
C GLY A 52 2.48 3.35 -11.50
N VAL A 53 2.61 2.03 -11.27
CA VAL A 53 3.11 1.48 -10.00
C VAL A 53 4.60 1.18 -10.13
N ALA A 54 5.43 1.92 -9.39
CA ALA A 54 6.89 1.83 -9.45
C ALA A 54 7.49 0.90 -8.38
N ALA A 55 6.77 0.68 -7.29
CA ALA A 55 7.18 -0.23 -6.22
C ALA A 55 5.98 -1.01 -5.68
N VAL A 56 6.27 -2.15 -5.08
CA VAL A 56 5.26 -3.00 -4.45
C VAL A 56 5.75 -3.62 -3.15
N VAL A 57 4.79 -3.95 -2.29
CA VAL A 57 4.99 -4.84 -1.14
C VAL A 57 4.21 -6.13 -1.38
N ASP A 58 4.91 -7.21 -1.71
CA ASP A 58 4.30 -8.54 -1.84
C ASP A 58 4.11 -9.17 -0.45
N LEU A 59 2.86 -9.39 -0.07
CA LEU A 59 2.50 -9.86 1.26
C LEU A 59 2.22 -11.36 1.32
N GLY A 60 2.60 -12.13 0.30
CA GLY A 60 2.44 -13.57 0.32
C GLY A 60 2.85 -14.23 -0.99
N GLY A 61 4.01 -14.87 -0.99
CA GLY A 61 4.55 -15.60 -2.13
C GLY A 61 5.64 -16.59 -1.74
N ASP A 62 6.22 -17.27 -2.73
CA ASP A 62 7.35 -18.18 -2.50
C ASP A 62 8.59 -17.33 -2.20
N PRO A 63 9.23 -17.46 -1.02
CA PRO A 63 10.36 -16.63 -0.65
C PRO A 63 11.53 -16.67 -1.65
N ALA A 64 11.77 -17.82 -2.30
CA ALA A 64 12.86 -17.94 -3.26
C ALA A 64 12.55 -17.21 -4.58
N ILE A 65 11.29 -17.28 -5.05
CA ILE A 65 10.85 -16.58 -6.26
C ILE A 65 10.82 -15.06 -6.01
N LEU A 66 10.37 -14.65 -4.82
CA LEU A 66 10.33 -13.23 -4.45
C LEU A 66 11.73 -12.63 -4.32
N ALA A 67 12.70 -13.38 -3.79
CA ALA A 67 14.09 -12.95 -3.74
C ALA A 67 14.68 -12.68 -5.15
N ASP A 68 14.37 -13.53 -6.13
CA ASP A 68 14.78 -13.33 -7.52
C ASP A 68 14.13 -12.08 -8.13
N ARG A 69 12.82 -11.89 -7.89
CA ARG A 69 12.10 -10.70 -8.36
C ARG A 69 12.61 -9.41 -7.74
N ALA A 70 12.95 -9.42 -6.45
CA ALA A 70 13.50 -8.26 -5.77
C ALA A 70 14.90 -7.86 -6.25
N ALA A 71 15.62 -8.76 -6.93
CA ALA A 71 16.89 -8.42 -7.60
C ALA A 71 16.69 -7.70 -8.96
N GLY A 72 15.44 -7.60 -9.44
CA GLY A 72 15.08 -6.88 -10.66
C GLY A 72 15.14 -5.35 -10.54
N THR A 73 14.62 -4.65 -11.55
CA THR A 73 14.66 -3.17 -11.62
C THR A 73 13.32 -2.53 -11.27
N LEU A 74 12.27 -2.74 -12.07
CA LEU A 74 10.95 -2.16 -11.85
C LEU A 74 9.85 -3.22 -12.09
N PRO A 75 8.79 -3.24 -11.26
CA PRO A 75 8.66 -2.45 -10.04
C PRO A 75 9.70 -2.88 -8.99
N GLN A 76 10.11 -1.96 -8.10
CA GLN A 76 10.92 -2.31 -6.94
C GLN A 76 10.10 -3.20 -6.01
N VAL A 77 10.56 -4.41 -5.73
CA VAL A 77 9.82 -5.40 -4.95
C VAL A 77 10.41 -5.48 -3.55
N THR A 78 9.61 -5.10 -2.55
CA THR A 78 9.79 -5.53 -1.17
C THR A 78 8.77 -6.64 -0.87
N TYR A 79 9.07 -7.51 0.09
CA TYR A 79 8.21 -8.69 0.29
C TYR A 79 8.25 -9.26 1.69
N ALA A 80 7.19 -10.00 2.03
CA ALA A 80 7.06 -10.74 3.28
C ALA A 80 7.60 -12.18 3.21
N GLY A 81 7.56 -12.78 2.02
CA GLY A 81 7.75 -14.22 1.85
C GLY A 81 6.46 -15.00 2.12
N ALA A 82 6.57 -16.13 2.80
CA ALA A 82 5.44 -17.01 3.07
C ALA A 82 4.52 -16.45 4.16
N PHE A 83 3.22 -16.74 4.07
CA PHE A 83 2.26 -16.53 5.15
C PHE A 83 2.64 -17.38 6.36
N LEU A 84 2.92 -16.74 7.49
CA LEU A 84 3.06 -17.42 8.78
C LEU A 84 1.67 -17.67 9.37
N THR A 85 1.29 -18.94 9.49
CA THR A 85 -0.05 -19.32 9.93
C THR A 85 -0.01 -20.59 10.77
N THR A 86 -1.12 -20.93 11.42
CA THR A 86 -1.23 -22.17 12.20
C THR A 86 -1.48 -23.38 11.29
N LEU A 87 -1.41 -24.60 11.83
CA LEU A 87 -1.67 -25.82 11.08
C LEU A 87 -3.12 -25.84 10.54
N GLY A 88 -3.25 -25.88 9.20
CA GLY A 88 -4.53 -25.77 8.50
C GLY A 88 -5.16 -24.37 8.54
N GLY A 89 -4.40 -23.35 8.96
CA GLY A 89 -4.83 -21.95 8.93
C GLY A 89 -4.79 -21.37 7.52
N TYR A 90 -5.53 -20.28 7.31
CA TYR A 90 -5.53 -19.56 6.04
C TYR A 90 -4.11 -19.08 5.68
N PRO A 91 -3.69 -19.11 4.40
CA PRO A 91 -4.44 -19.60 3.23
C PRO A 91 -4.16 -21.07 2.85
N ALA A 92 -3.70 -21.91 3.79
CA ALA A 92 -3.35 -23.30 3.50
C ALA A 92 -4.51 -24.05 2.80
N GLY A 93 -4.20 -24.69 1.66
CA GLY A 93 -5.16 -25.49 0.91
C GLY A 93 -6.11 -24.71 0.00
N ARG A 94 -5.97 -23.38 -0.10
CA ARG A 94 -6.65 -22.59 -1.14
C ARG A 94 -6.02 -22.86 -2.50
N GLU A 95 -6.83 -22.89 -3.56
CA GLU A 95 -6.37 -23.20 -4.92
C GLU A 95 -5.30 -22.23 -5.43
N TRP A 96 -5.38 -20.95 -5.04
CA TRP A 96 -4.42 -19.91 -5.40
C TRP A 96 -3.14 -19.91 -4.52
N ALA A 97 -3.12 -20.68 -3.43
CA ALA A 97 -2.06 -20.68 -2.43
C ALA A 97 -1.25 -21.98 -2.47
N PRO A 98 -0.21 -22.08 -3.33
CA PRO A 98 0.62 -23.26 -3.37
C PRO A 98 1.39 -23.44 -2.04
N PRO A 99 1.80 -24.67 -1.68
CA PRO A 99 2.41 -24.95 -0.38
C PRO A 99 3.65 -24.09 -0.06
N ALA A 100 4.40 -23.66 -1.08
CA ALA A 100 5.61 -22.87 -0.92
C ALA A 100 5.36 -21.47 -0.32
N ILE A 101 4.13 -20.94 -0.44
CA ILE A 101 3.78 -19.61 0.09
C ILE A 101 3.21 -19.67 1.51
N VAL A 102 3.13 -20.86 2.12
CA VAL A 102 2.51 -21.03 3.44
C VAL A 102 3.47 -21.72 4.38
N ARG A 103 3.83 -21.03 5.47
CA ARG A 103 4.65 -21.58 6.54
C ARG A 103 3.82 -21.82 7.79
N GLN A 104 3.46 -23.09 8.00
CA GLN A 104 2.67 -23.50 9.15
C GLN A 104 3.53 -23.62 10.42
N ILE A 105 3.11 -22.95 11.49
CA ILE A 105 3.74 -22.94 12.80
C ILE A 105 3.03 -23.94 13.70
N THR A 106 3.81 -24.82 14.33
CA THR A 106 3.32 -25.89 15.22
C THR A 106 3.95 -25.85 16.61
N ASP A 107 4.94 -24.99 16.81
CA ASP A 107 5.66 -24.80 18.06
C ASP A 107 5.95 -23.30 18.23
N ALA A 108 5.56 -22.73 19.36
CA ALA A 108 5.81 -21.33 19.70
C ALA A 108 7.27 -21.04 20.09
N SER A 109 8.17 -22.02 19.98
CA SER A 109 9.55 -21.89 20.42
C SER A 109 10.27 -20.63 19.92
N PRO A 110 10.96 -19.90 20.83
CA PRO A 110 11.83 -18.78 20.48
C PRO A 110 13.22 -19.25 19.99
N GLN A 111 13.47 -20.56 19.91
CA GLN A 111 14.76 -21.07 19.44
C GLN A 111 14.75 -21.27 17.92
N ILE A 112 15.60 -20.53 17.22
CA ILE A 112 15.89 -20.73 15.80
C ILE A 112 16.46 -22.13 15.56
N GLY A 113 16.03 -22.77 14.47
CA GLY A 113 16.46 -24.12 14.07
C GLY A 113 15.51 -25.23 14.54
N ARG A 114 14.47 -24.92 15.31
CA ARG A 114 13.40 -25.89 15.62
C ARG A 114 12.44 -26.03 14.46
N ARG A 115 12.22 -27.27 14.02
CA ARG A 115 11.21 -27.60 13.01
C ARG A 115 9.82 -27.20 13.51
N GLY A 116 9.10 -26.41 12.71
CA GLY A 116 7.78 -25.91 13.09
C GLY A 116 7.79 -24.77 14.10
N GLY A 117 8.97 -24.33 14.58
CA GLY A 117 9.14 -23.24 15.54
C GLY A 117 8.82 -21.87 14.95
N ALA A 118 8.22 -21.01 15.77
CA ALA A 118 7.86 -19.63 15.44
C ALA A 118 9.10 -18.78 15.08
N ALA A 119 10.14 -18.77 15.92
CA ALA A 119 11.37 -18.02 15.64
C ALA A 119 12.09 -18.53 14.37
N THR A 120 12.09 -19.85 14.14
CA THR A 120 12.64 -20.43 12.90
C THR A 120 11.87 -19.94 11.67
N ALA A 121 10.54 -19.86 11.73
CA ALA A 121 9.74 -19.41 10.60
C ALA A 121 10.04 -17.96 10.21
N VAL A 122 10.27 -17.07 11.20
CA VAL A 122 10.72 -15.70 10.97
C VAL A 122 12.13 -15.68 10.37
N ASP A 123 13.05 -16.44 10.94
CA ASP A 123 14.44 -16.49 10.45
C ASP A 123 14.53 -17.02 9.00
N GLU A 124 13.69 -18.00 8.63
CA GLU A 124 13.57 -18.49 7.26
C GLU A 124 13.19 -17.35 6.28
N GLN A 125 12.22 -16.50 6.62
CA GLN A 125 11.82 -15.37 5.76
C GLN A 125 12.92 -14.31 5.68
N ARG A 126 13.53 -13.98 6.82
CA ARG A 126 14.64 -13.03 6.91
C ARG A 126 15.84 -13.48 6.08
N LEU A 127 16.23 -14.74 6.18
CA LEU A 127 17.34 -15.31 5.40
C LEU A 127 17.03 -15.36 3.90
N ALA A 128 15.75 -15.48 3.54
CA ALA A 128 15.30 -15.33 2.16
C ALA A 128 15.22 -13.87 1.69
N GLY A 129 15.52 -12.88 2.53
CA GLY A 129 15.58 -11.46 2.16
C GLY A 129 14.29 -10.67 2.40
N ALA A 130 13.31 -11.22 3.14
CA ALA A 130 12.06 -10.52 3.42
C ALA A 130 12.29 -9.17 4.11
N SER A 131 11.52 -8.16 3.69
CA SER A 131 11.53 -6.80 4.24
C SER A 131 10.50 -6.60 5.34
N VAL A 132 9.50 -7.49 5.43
CA VAL A 132 8.47 -7.54 6.48
C VAL A 132 8.17 -9.00 6.82
N ILE A 133 7.41 -9.26 7.89
CA ILE A 133 6.92 -10.60 8.22
C ILE A 133 5.39 -10.61 8.12
N LYS A 134 4.79 -11.53 7.33
CA LYS A 134 3.33 -11.67 7.24
C LYS A 134 2.81 -12.76 8.16
N VAL A 135 1.87 -12.42 9.03
CA VAL A 135 1.11 -13.37 9.87
C VAL A 135 -0.37 -13.39 9.51
N VAL A 136 -1.05 -14.47 9.88
CA VAL A 136 -2.50 -14.62 9.72
C VAL A 136 -3.18 -14.80 11.08
N LEU A 137 -4.09 -13.88 11.40
CA LEU A 137 -4.95 -13.86 12.58
C LEU A 137 -6.41 -13.95 12.14
N HIS A 138 -6.86 -15.19 11.94
CA HIS A 138 -8.24 -15.49 11.54
C HIS A 138 -8.98 -16.16 12.71
N HIS A 139 -10.09 -15.59 13.17
CA HIS A 139 -10.80 -15.99 14.40
C HIS A 139 -11.08 -17.50 14.52
N ASP A 140 -11.50 -18.16 13.43
CA ASP A 140 -11.80 -19.59 13.45
C ASP A 140 -10.59 -20.48 13.72
N ARG A 141 -9.40 -20.02 13.33
CA ARG A 141 -8.16 -20.77 13.49
C ARG A 141 -6.95 -19.83 13.55
N PRO A 142 -6.81 -19.02 14.61
CA PRO A 142 -5.77 -18.03 14.67
C PRO A 142 -4.46 -18.72 15.08
N LEU A 143 -3.33 -18.08 14.80
CA LEU A 143 -2.08 -18.44 15.45
C LEU A 143 -2.25 -18.47 16.98
N PRO A 144 -1.56 -19.34 17.73
CA PRO A 144 -1.49 -19.28 19.20
C PRO A 144 -0.85 -17.97 19.69
N GLU A 145 -1.22 -17.50 20.89
CA GLU A 145 -0.77 -16.20 21.41
C GLU A 145 0.74 -16.15 21.66
N ASP A 146 1.29 -17.20 22.25
CA ASP A 146 2.73 -17.39 22.46
C ASP A 146 3.52 -17.44 21.15
N ALA A 147 2.95 -18.05 20.10
CA ALA A 147 3.54 -18.06 18.77
C ALA A 147 3.56 -16.65 18.16
N VAL A 148 2.47 -15.88 18.27
CA VAL A 148 2.43 -14.49 17.79
C VAL A 148 3.45 -13.63 18.52
N ALA A 149 3.50 -13.71 19.85
CA ALA A 149 4.47 -12.97 20.66
C ALA A 149 5.90 -13.29 20.22
N THR A 150 6.22 -14.58 20.05
CA THR A 150 7.55 -15.02 19.59
C THR A 150 7.88 -14.51 18.19
N ILE A 151 6.91 -14.53 17.27
CA ILE A 151 7.09 -13.99 15.91
C ILE A 151 7.43 -12.49 15.97
N VAL A 152 6.64 -11.72 16.71
CA VAL A 152 6.82 -10.27 16.83
C VAL A 152 8.15 -9.95 17.48
N GLU A 153 8.48 -10.57 18.61
CA GLU A 153 9.77 -10.37 19.29
C GLU A 153 10.95 -10.72 18.37
N THR A 154 10.88 -11.84 17.64
CA THR A 154 11.95 -12.27 16.72
C THR A 154 12.08 -11.32 15.52
N ALA A 155 10.96 -10.87 14.95
CA ALA A 155 10.94 -9.95 13.81
C ALA A 155 11.50 -8.57 14.21
N HIS A 156 11.03 -8.02 15.33
CA HIS A 156 11.51 -6.74 15.86
C HIS A 156 12.99 -6.79 16.25
N ALA A 157 13.47 -7.89 16.83
CA ALA A 157 14.90 -8.09 17.10
C ALA A 157 15.75 -8.12 15.80
N ALA A 158 15.16 -8.48 14.67
CA ALA A 158 15.77 -8.44 13.35
C ALA A 158 15.54 -7.11 12.60
N GLY A 159 14.82 -6.15 13.19
CA GLY A 159 14.47 -4.88 12.56
C GLY A 159 13.41 -4.99 11.46
N LEU A 160 12.61 -6.07 11.45
CA LEU A 160 11.55 -6.30 10.48
C LEU A 160 10.18 -5.97 11.09
N PRO A 161 9.35 -5.15 10.43
CA PRO A 161 7.97 -4.94 10.85
C PRO A 161 7.12 -6.19 10.54
N VAL A 162 6.07 -6.38 11.32
CA VAL A 162 5.11 -7.48 11.16
C VAL A 162 3.78 -6.95 10.62
N VAL A 163 3.27 -7.63 9.60
CA VAL A 163 2.01 -7.33 8.94
C VAL A 163 1.02 -8.45 9.23
N ALA A 164 -0.19 -8.14 9.70
CA ALA A 164 -1.21 -9.16 9.95
C ALA A 164 -2.37 -9.08 8.96
N HIS A 165 -2.81 -10.24 8.46
CA HIS A 165 -4.20 -10.44 8.04
C HIS A 165 -5.07 -10.62 9.29
N VAL A 166 -6.04 -9.73 9.51
CA VAL A 166 -6.97 -9.82 10.65
C VAL A 166 -8.38 -10.07 10.14
N GLU A 167 -9.01 -11.13 10.63
CA GLU A 167 -10.37 -11.48 10.23
C GLU A 167 -11.13 -12.13 11.40
N GLY A 168 -12.31 -11.58 11.70
CA GLY A 168 -13.21 -12.02 12.75
C GLY A 168 -13.03 -11.25 14.06
N GLU A 169 -13.97 -11.49 14.97
CA GLU A 169 -14.11 -10.75 16.23
C GLU A 169 -12.82 -10.80 17.08
N GLY A 170 -12.38 -9.62 17.53
CA GLY A 170 -11.26 -9.46 18.45
C GLY A 170 -9.86 -9.60 17.82
N MET A 171 -9.75 -9.94 16.52
CA MET A 171 -8.45 -10.12 15.88
C MET A 171 -7.68 -8.80 15.73
N THR A 172 -8.37 -7.67 15.55
CA THR A 172 -7.73 -6.36 15.48
C THR A 172 -7.11 -5.97 16.81
N ARG A 173 -7.87 -6.13 17.91
CA ARG A 173 -7.36 -5.88 19.27
C ARG A 173 -6.17 -6.77 19.57
N ARG A 174 -6.26 -8.05 19.22
CA ARG A 174 -5.19 -9.00 19.42
C ARG A 174 -3.92 -8.64 18.64
N ALA A 175 -4.05 -8.23 17.38
CA ALA A 175 -2.91 -7.77 16.59
C ALA A 175 -2.22 -6.57 17.24
N LEU A 176 -3.02 -5.59 17.67
CA LEU A 176 -2.52 -4.39 18.33
C LEU A 176 -1.83 -4.69 19.66
N ASP A 177 -2.45 -5.51 20.51
CA ASP A 177 -1.91 -5.89 21.82
C ASP A 177 -0.60 -6.70 21.69
N ALA A 178 -0.46 -7.46 20.60
CA ALA A 178 0.75 -8.22 20.31
C ALA A 178 1.88 -7.38 19.69
N GLY A 179 1.66 -6.10 19.36
CA GLY A 179 2.67 -5.24 18.75
C GLY A 179 2.84 -5.42 17.23
N ILE A 180 1.81 -5.87 16.52
CA ILE A 180 1.81 -5.91 15.05
C ILE A 180 1.87 -4.48 14.49
N ASP A 181 2.81 -4.23 13.58
CA ASP A 181 3.11 -2.90 13.02
C ASP A 181 2.12 -2.47 11.93
N ALA A 182 1.61 -3.41 11.13
CA ALA A 182 0.68 -3.09 10.05
C ALA A 182 -0.45 -4.10 9.86
N LEU A 183 -1.60 -3.64 9.39
CA LEU A 183 -2.74 -4.48 9.05
C LEU A 183 -2.95 -4.50 7.54
N ALA A 184 -3.05 -5.71 6.99
CA ALA A 184 -3.48 -5.96 5.62
C ALA A 184 -4.59 -7.01 5.69
N HIS A 185 -5.87 -6.64 5.69
CA HIS A 185 -6.44 -5.35 5.23
C HIS A 185 -6.82 -4.39 6.37
N THR A 186 -7.40 -3.24 6.01
CA THR A 186 -8.27 -2.48 6.91
C THR A 186 -9.28 -3.43 7.58
N PRO A 187 -9.47 -3.39 8.91
CA PRO A 187 -10.43 -4.26 9.59
C PRO A 187 -11.85 -4.14 9.01
N PHE A 188 -12.39 -5.27 8.55
CA PHE A 188 -13.65 -5.32 7.77
C PHE A 188 -14.73 -6.24 8.36
N THR A 189 -14.40 -7.03 9.39
CA THR A 189 -15.30 -8.01 10.01
C THR A 189 -15.82 -7.58 11.39
N GLU A 190 -15.23 -6.56 11.99
CA GLU A 190 -15.63 -6.01 13.28
C GLU A 190 -15.59 -4.49 13.24
N ARG A 191 -16.60 -3.83 13.84
CA ARG A 191 -16.57 -2.37 14.05
C ARG A 191 -15.74 -2.09 15.30
N LEU A 192 -14.74 -1.23 15.17
CA LEU A 192 -13.84 -0.93 16.27
C LEU A 192 -14.40 0.19 17.14
N ASP A 193 -14.22 0.07 18.45
CA ASP A 193 -14.52 1.16 19.38
C ASP A 193 -13.48 2.30 19.28
N GLU A 194 -13.87 3.51 19.67
CA GLU A 194 -13.02 4.71 19.59
C GLU A 194 -11.67 4.54 20.32
N GLY A 195 -11.66 3.84 21.45
CA GLY A 195 -10.45 3.59 22.22
C GLY A 195 -9.47 2.67 21.49
N LEU A 196 -9.98 1.61 20.86
CA LEU A 196 -9.18 0.71 20.04
C LEU A 196 -8.65 1.41 18.79
N VAL A 197 -9.48 2.21 18.12
CA VAL A 197 -9.07 3.02 16.96
C VAL A 197 -7.95 3.99 17.32
N ALA A 198 -8.09 4.73 18.43
CA ALA A 198 -7.08 5.69 18.86
C ALA A 198 -5.74 5.03 19.19
N ARG A 199 -5.76 3.86 19.85
CA ARG A 199 -4.55 3.09 20.11
C ARG A 199 -3.92 2.56 18.81
N ALA A 200 -4.72 2.07 17.87
CA ALA A 200 -4.22 1.62 16.57
C ALA A 200 -3.59 2.78 15.79
N ALA A 201 -4.24 3.94 15.76
CA ALA A 201 -3.75 5.14 15.07
C ALA A 201 -2.37 5.60 15.57
N ALA A 202 -2.07 5.38 16.86
CA ALA A 202 -0.78 5.73 17.45
C ALA A 202 0.33 4.70 17.19
N ALA A 203 0.00 3.48 16.77
CA ALA A 203 0.94 2.35 16.78
C ALA A 203 1.03 1.58 15.46
N GLN A 204 0.07 1.74 14.55
CA GLN A 204 -0.05 0.88 13.35
C GLN A 204 -0.11 1.68 12.06
N VAL A 205 0.28 1.00 10.98
CA VAL A 205 -0.02 1.35 9.60
C VAL A 205 -1.16 0.49 9.09
N TRP A 206 -2.18 1.06 8.45
CA TRP A 206 -3.23 0.28 7.81
C TRP A 206 -3.10 0.35 6.30
N ILE A 207 -3.04 -0.81 5.66
CA ILE A 207 -3.07 -0.90 4.20
C ILE A 207 -4.53 -0.91 3.76
N SER A 208 -4.89 0.05 2.90
CA SER A 208 -6.29 0.41 2.64
C SER A 208 -7.14 -0.78 2.20
N THR A 209 -6.78 -1.41 1.10
CA THR A 209 -7.41 -2.60 0.50
C THR A 209 -8.92 -2.66 0.71
N LEU A 210 -9.64 -1.63 0.26
CA LEU A 210 -11.08 -1.52 0.45
C LEU A 210 -11.88 -2.19 -0.68
N ASP A 211 -11.41 -2.10 -1.92
CA ASP A 211 -12.12 -2.55 -3.13
C ASP A 211 -12.36 -4.07 -3.17
N ILE A 212 -11.57 -4.86 -2.43
CA ILE A 212 -11.77 -6.31 -2.35
C ILE A 212 -13.11 -6.69 -1.71
N HIS A 213 -13.69 -5.78 -0.91
CA HIS A 213 -14.96 -6.02 -0.21
C HIS A 213 -16.18 -5.53 -1.02
N ARG A 214 -16.00 -5.03 -2.26
CA ARG A 214 -17.07 -4.46 -3.09
C ARG A 214 -18.30 -5.36 -3.29
N ASP A 215 -18.11 -6.67 -3.24
CA ASP A 215 -19.17 -7.68 -3.43
C ASP A 215 -19.83 -8.12 -2.10
N ASP A 216 -19.39 -7.56 -0.97
CA ASP A 216 -19.96 -7.73 0.37
C ASP A 216 -20.20 -6.34 1.00
N GLU A 217 -21.44 -5.84 0.87
CA GLU A 217 -21.84 -4.51 1.34
C GLU A 217 -21.58 -4.31 2.83
N GLN A 218 -21.78 -5.35 3.65
CA GLN A 218 -21.56 -5.25 5.09
C GLN A 218 -20.07 -5.10 5.41
N ALA A 219 -19.22 -5.92 4.79
CA ALA A 219 -17.77 -5.83 4.97
C ALA A 219 -17.22 -4.49 4.45
N ALA A 220 -17.68 -4.04 3.27
CA ALA A 220 -17.30 -2.76 2.69
C ALA A 220 -17.66 -1.57 3.59
N ASP A 221 -18.84 -1.60 4.21
CA ASP A 221 -19.30 -0.58 5.14
C ASP A 221 -18.46 -0.53 6.42
N VAL A 222 -18.17 -1.70 7.01
CA VAL A 222 -17.31 -1.80 8.20
C VAL A 222 -15.90 -1.30 7.91
N ALA A 223 -15.28 -1.76 6.80
CA ALA A 223 -13.94 -1.33 6.40
C ALA A 223 -13.87 0.18 6.19
N ARG A 224 -14.84 0.75 5.46
CA ARG A 224 -14.91 2.19 5.19
C ARG A 224 -15.05 3.02 6.47
N GLU A 225 -15.90 2.60 7.39
CA GLU A 225 -16.10 3.32 8.66
C GLU A 225 -14.90 3.22 9.59
N ASN A 226 -14.29 2.04 9.72
CA ASN A 226 -13.07 1.86 10.51
C ASN A 226 -11.92 2.69 9.95
N LEU A 227 -11.70 2.70 8.63
CA LEU A 227 -10.65 3.50 8.00
C LEU A 227 -10.87 5.00 8.25
N ARG A 228 -12.12 5.46 8.13
CA ARG A 228 -12.49 6.86 8.41
C ARG A 228 -12.16 7.23 9.85
N ALA A 229 -12.55 6.40 10.81
CA ALA A 229 -12.27 6.63 12.22
C ALA A 229 -10.76 6.63 12.51
N PHE A 230 -10.02 5.68 11.94
CA PHE A 230 -8.56 5.56 12.08
C PHE A 230 -7.83 6.78 11.53
N ARG A 231 -8.22 7.27 10.34
CA ARG A 231 -7.66 8.50 9.76
C ARG A 231 -8.02 9.73 10.59
N ALA A 232 -9.26 9.84 11.07
CA ALA A 232 -9.68 10.94 11.93
C ALA A 232 -8.89 10.97 13.26
N ALA A 233 -8.45 9.82 13.75
CA ALA A 233 -7.57 9.68 14.91
C ALA A 233 -6.07 9.92 14.59
N GLY A 234 -5.71 10.26 13.34
CA GLY A 234 -4.34 10.52 12.91
C GLY A 234 -3.56 9.28 12.45
N GLY A 235 -4.21 8.14 12.30
CA GLY A 235 -3.57 6.88 11.92
C GLY A 235 -2.99 6.91 10.51
N ARG A 236 -1.86 6.23 10.29
CA ARG A 236 -1.14 6.16 8.99
C ARG A 236 -1.76 5.11 8.06
N VAL A 237 -2.24 5.54 6.90
CA VAL A 237 -2.83 4.69 5.86
C VAL A 237 -1.95 4.73 4.63
N VAL A 238 -1.71 3.56 4.06
CA VAL A 238 -0.98 3.38 2.80
C VAL A 238 -1.87 2.67 1.78
N TYR A 239 -1.68 2.99 0.50
CA TYR A 239 -2.46 2.42 -0.59
C TYR A 239 -2.05 0.96 -0.83
N GLY A 240 -3.01 0.04 -0.90
CA GLY A 240 -2.73 -1.31 -1.39
C GLY A 240 -3.97 -2.04 -1.87
N THR A 241 -3.84 -2.88 -2.88
CA THR A 241 -5.01 -3.40 -3.63
C THR A 241 -5.32 -4.87 -3.42
N ASP A 242 -4.40 -5.63 -2.82
CA ASP A 242 -4.40 -7.09 -2.81
C ASP A 242 -4.41 -7.67 -4.24
N LEU A 243 -3.61 -7.05 -5.12
CA LEU A 243 -3.52 -7.42 -6.53
C LEU A 243 -3.17 -8.90 -6.70
N GLY A 244 -4.01 -9.62 -7.44
CA GLY A 244 -3.96 -11.09 -7.56
C GLY A 244 -5.17 -11.77 -6.92
N ASN A 245 -5.87 -11.09 -6.01
CA ASN A 245 -7.13 -11.55 -5.44
C ASN A 245 -8.32 -11.13 -6.33
N GLY A 246 -8.61 -11.94 -7.35
CA GLY A 246 -9.71 -11.70 -8.29
C GLY A 246 -9.33 -10.79 -9.46
N ASP A 247 -10.35 -10.28 -10.17
CA ASP A 247 -10.17 -9.46 -11.38
C ASP A 247 -9.89 -7.98 -11.02
N LEU A 248 -8.61 -7.70 -10.78
CA LEU A 248 -8.09 -6.38 -10.47
C LEU A 248 -7.23 -5.86 -11.64
N PRO A 249 -7.33 -4.56 -11.98
CA PRO A 249 -6.52 -3.99 -13.05
C PRO A 249 -5.03 -4.03 -12.68
N LEU A 250 -4.17 -4.29 -13.67
CA LEU A 250 -2.71 -4.15 -13.50
C LEU A 250 -2.35 -2.66 -13.50
N GLY A 251 -1.89 -2.16 -12.36
CA GLY A 251 -1.52 -0.75 -12.15
C GLY A 251 -2.32 -0.13 -11.02
N VAL A 252 -2.38 1.20 -10.99
CA VAL A 252 -3.19 1.95 -10.03
C VAL A 252 -4.67 1.61 -10.23
N ASN A 253 -5.29 0.98 -9.24
CA ASN A 253 -6.71 0.62 -9.26
C ASN A 253 -7.59 1.85 -8.95
N PRO A 254 -8.38 2.36 -9.92
CA PRO A 254 -9.22 3.54 -9.72
C PRO A 254 -10.42 3.26 -8.79
N ARG A 255 -10.81 2.00 -8.57
CA ARG A 255 -11.87 1.67 -7.61
C ARG A 255 -11.37 1.81 -6.18
N GLU A 256 -10.14 1.38 -5.90
CA GLU A 256 -9.49 1.57 -4.60
C GLU A 256 -9.32 3.07 -4.27
N LEU A 257 -8.93 3.88 -5.26
CA LEU A 257 -8.84 5.33 -5.09
C LEU A 257 -10.20 5.96 -4.73
N ARG A 258 -11.28 5.57 -5.42
CA ARG A 258 -12.63 6.01 -5.08
C ARG A 258 -13.05 5.56 -3.69
N ALA A 259 -12.70 4.34 -3.28
CA ALA A 259 -13.00 3.82 -1.95
C ALA A 259 -12.30 4.64 -0.86
N LEU A 260 -11.03 5.02 -1.06
CA LEU A 260 -10.28 5.91 -0.18
C LEU A 260 -10.91 7.31 -0.06
N LEU A 261 -11.29 7.90 -1.20
CA LEU A 261 -12.01 9.18 -1.23
C LEU A 261 -13.35 9.08 -0.49
N ALA A 262 -14.12 8.01 -0.71
CA ALA A 262 -15.39 7.75 -0.01
C ALA A 262 -15.20 7.49 1.49
N ALA A 263 -14.06 6.95 1.90
CA ALA A 263 -13.66 6.82 3.30
C ALA A 263 -13.26 8.16 3.95
N GLY A 264 -13.19 9.24 3.17
CA GLY A 264 -12.89 10.59 3.66
C GLY A 264 -11.42 10.98 3.59
N CYS A 265 -10.61 10.28 2.79
CA CYS A 265 -9.28 10.77 2.43
C CYS A 265 -9.43 11.94 1.45
N ASP A 266 -8.89 13.10 1.80
CA ASP A 266 -8.77 14.21 0.84
C ASP A 266 -7.65 13.92 -0.17
N VAL A 267 -7.51 14.79 -1.18
CA VAL A 267 -6.56 14.58 -2.28
C VAL A 267 -5.11 14.51 -1.80
N PRO A 268 -4.61 15.42 -0.93
CA PRO A 268 -3.26 15.30 -0.39
C PRO A 268 -3.04 14.02 0.41
N ALA A 269 -4.01 13.59 1.23
CA ALA A 269 -3.90 12.33 1.97
C ALA A 269 -3.91 11.10 1.05
N LEU A 270 -4.68 11.14 -0.05
CA LEU A 270 -4.69 10.10 -1.07
C LEU A 270 -3.33 9.98 -1.77
N VAL A 271 -2.76 11.11 -2.21
CA VAL A 271 -1.42 11.11 -2.82
C VAL A 271 -0.38 10.61 -1.81
N THR A 272 -0.45 11.08 -0.56
CA THR A 272 0.44 10.59 0.51
C THR A 272 0.35 9.07 0.66
N ALA A 273 -0.84 8.49 0.65
CA ALA A 273 -1.02 7.04 0.75
C ALA A 273 -0.45 6.29 -0.46
N LEU A 274 -0.52 6.88 -1.66
CA LEU A 274 0.04 6.32 -2.91
C LEU A 274 1.56 6.41 -2.96
N THR A 275 2.16 7.41 -2.32
CA THR A 275 3.60 7.70 -2.40
C THR A 275 4.36 7.35 -1.12
N ASP A 276 3.70 6.77 -0.14
CA ASP A 276 4.32 6.37 1.11
C ASP A 276 5.44 5.34 0.83
N PRO A 277 6.65 5.51 1.39
CA PRO A 277 7.76 4.60 1.09
C PRO A 277 7.78 3.32 1.95
N TRP A 278 6.79 3.10 2.82
CA TRP A 278 6.74 1.92 3.70
C TRP A 278 6.80 0.61 2.90
N PRO A 279 7.45 -0.46 3.40
CA PRO A 279 8.21 -0.58 4.66
C PRO A 279 9.62 0.04 4.60
N GLY A 280 10.01 0.59 3.46
CA GLY A 280 11.23 1.38 3.31
C GLY A 280 11.15 2.74 4.03
N THR A 281 12.18 3.54 3.85
CA THR A 281 12.35 4.84 4.55
C THR A 281 12.45 6.03 3.62
N ALA A 282 12.59 5.80 2.31
CA ALA A 282 12.74 6.86 1.32
C ALA A 282 11.99 6.50 0.03
N PRO A 283 11.42 7.50 -0.67
CA PRO A 283 10.90 7.31 -2.03
C PRO A 283 11.99 6.87 -3.01
N LEU A 284 11.59 6.36 -4.17
CA LEU A 284 12.52 6.04 -5.27
C LEU A 284 12.98 7.32 -5.97
N PRO A 285 14.26 7.73 -5.88
CA PRO A 285 14.72 8.97 -6.51
C PRO A 285 14.92 8.85 -8.02
N GLU A 286 15.12 7.64 -8.55
CA GLU A 286 15.43 7.40 -9.97
C GLU A 286 14.20 7.52 -10.87
N VAL A 287 13.00 7.36 -10.31
CA VAL A 287 11.74 7.34 -11.06
C VAL A 287 10.69 8.23 -10.43
N ARG A 288 9.76 8.70 -11.26
CA ARG A 288 8.63 9.53 -10.86
C ARG A 288 7.36 8.98 -11.47
N THR A 289 6.23 9.32 -10.86
CA THR A 289 4.93 9.13 -11.50
C THR A 289 4.64 10.34 -12.37
N PHE A 290 4.37 10.10 -13.65
CA PHE A 290 3.91 11.11 -14.60
C PHE A 290 2.42 10.92 -14.90
N LEU A 291 1.68 12.02 -14.85
CA LEU A 291 0.25 12.12 -15.12
C LEU A 291 0.03 13.12 -16.24
N ARG A 292 -0.68 12.71 -17.30
CA ARG A 292 -0.88 13.54 -18.49
C ARG A 292 -1.81 14.72 -18.20
N GLY A 293 -1.47 15.88 -18.73
CA GLY A 293 -2.28 17.08 -18.61
C GLY A 293 -2.44 17.57 -17.16
N ARG A 294 -3.47 18.38 -16.94
CA ARG A 294 -3.75 19.02 -15.65
C ARG A 294 -4.68 18.14 -14.80
N PRO A 295 -4.56 18.20 -13.46
CA PRO A 295 -5.52 17.53 -12.59
C PRO A 295 -6.94 18.04 -12.88
N PRO A 296 -7.97 17.18 -12.80
CA PRO A 296 -9.37 17.61 -12.91
C PRO A 296 -9.67 18.75 -11.94
N ARG A 297 -10.27 19.85 -12.42
CA ARG A 297 -10.67 20.98 -11.57
C ARG A 297 -11.96 20.62 -10.84
N GLY A 298 -11.90 20.52 -9.51
CA GLY A 298 -13.05 20.09 -8.70
C GLY A 298 -14.07 21.19 -8.42
N ALA A 299 -15.35 20.82 -8.47
CA ALA A 299 -16.46 21.46 -7.78
C ALA A 299 -17.10 20.46 -6.78
N GLY A 300 -16.30 19.83 -5.92
CA GLY A 300 -16.72 19.17 -4.67
C GLY A 300 -17.70 17.98 -4.75
N GLY A 301 -17.81 17.28 -5.88
CA GLY A 301 -18.80 16.19 -6.09
C GLY A 301 -18.23 14.79 -6.33
N VAL A 302 -19.13 13.79 -6.44
CA VAL A 302 -18.78 12.38 -6.77
C VAL A 302 -18.17 12.26 -8.18
N ASP A 303 -18.67 13.03 -9.13
CA ASP A 303 -18.13 13.05 -10.49
C ASP A 303 -16.68 13.56 -10.53
N ASP A 304 -16.33 14.52 -9.65
CA ASP A 304 -14.97 15.00 -9.51
C ASP A 304 -14.05 13.95 -8.87
N ALA A 305 -14.56 13.22 -7.86
CA ALA A 305 -13.82 12.11 -7.24
C ALA A 305 -13.55 10.99 -8.25
N ASN A 306 -14.51 10.69 -9.12
CA ASN A 306 -14.36 9.72 -10.21
C ASN A 306 -13.32 10.19 -11.22
N ALA A 307 -13.42 11.44 -11.68
CA ALA A 307 -12.47 12.01 -12.64
C ALA A 307 -11.04 12.06 -12.07
N LEU A 308 -10.88 12.39 -10.79
CA LEU A 308 -9.59 12.38 -10.11
C LEU A 308 -9.01 10.97 -10.02
N ALA A 309 -9.81 9.98 -9.62
CA ALA A 309 -9.38 8.59 -9.53
C ALA A 309 -8.96 8.04 -10.90
N ASP A 310 -9.72 8.33 -11.96
CA ASP A 310 -9.38 7.91 -13.32
C ASP A 310 -8.12 8.62 -13.84
N TRP A 311 -7.94 9.91 -13.51
CA TRP A 311 -6.72 10.64 -13.85
C TRP A 311 -5.50 10.05 -13.15
N LEU A 312 -5.56 9.81 -11.83
CA LEU A 312 -4.49 9.15 -11.07
C LEU A 312 -4.20 7.74 -11.59
N ALA A 313 -5.22 7.00 -12.01
CA ALA A 313 -5.07 5.66 -12.59
C ALA A 313 -4.49 5.65 -14.01
N SER A 314 -4.41 6.82 -14.68
CA SER A 314 -3.71 6.97 -15.96
C SER A 314 -2.21 7.19 -15.82
N ALA A 315 -1.69 7.12 -14.59
CA ALA A 315 -0.28 7.27 -14.26
C ALA A 315 0.63 6.33 -15.06
N SER A 316 1.83 6.81 -15.35
CA SER A 316 2.94 6.01 -15.87
C SER A 316 4.21 6.28 -15.09
N VAL A 317 5.02 5.24 -14.87
CA VAL A 317 6.36 5.40 -14.29
C VAL A 317 7.32 5.89 -15.35
N VAL A 318 8.05 6.96 -15.07
CA VAL A 318 9.07 7.52 -15.96
C VAL A 318 10.38 7.77 -15.21
N PRO A 319 11.54 7.74 -15.90
CA PRO A 319 12.81 8.17 -15.31
C PRO A 319 12.70 9.62 -14.84
N ALA A 320 13.25 9.93 -13.67
CA ALA A 320 13.20 11.29 -13.11
C ALA A 320 13.89 12.31 -14.04
N GLU A 321 14.94 11.89 -14.75
CA GLU A 321 15.66 12.73 -15.71
C GLU A 321 14.89 13.05 -17.00
N ASP A 322 13.80 12.34 -17.31
CA ASP A 322 12.92 12.68 -18.44
C ASP A 322 12.01 13.88 -18.11
N LEU A 323 11.93 14.32 -16.86
CA LEU A 323 11.01 15.38 -16.44
C LEU A 323 11.71 16.73 -16.32
N LEU A 324 11.34 17.64 -17.23
CA LEU A 324 11.80 19.04 -17.21
C LEU A 324 10.74 19.93 -16.55
N PRO A 325 11.12 20.96 -15.77
CA PRO A 325 10.18 21.97 -15.31
C PRO A 325 9.46 22.62 -16.50
N ASP A 326 8.14 22.75 -16.41
CA ASP A 326 7.38 23.45 -17.45
C ASP A 326 7.50 24.98 -17.24
N LEU A 327 8.50 25.59 -17.87
CA LEU A 327 8.82 27.02 -17.71
C LEU A 327 7.79 27.96 -18.36
N ASP A 328 6.96 27.46 -19.29
CA ASP A 328 5.90 28.25 -19.91
C ASP A 328 4.72 28.50 -18.95
N ASP A 329 4.57 27.69 -17.91
CA ASP A 329 3.61 27.94 -16.82
C ASP A 329 4.17 28.94 -15.77
N GLU A 330 5.47 29.26 -15.78
CA GLU A 330 6.12 30.26 -14.89
C GLU A 330 6.22 31.67 -15.52
N ALA A 331 6.34 31.78 -16.85
CA ALA A 331 6.63 33.05 -17.55
C ALA A 331 5.41 33.87 -18.01
N GLY A 332 4.19 33.36 -17.84
CA GLY A 332 2.98 33.91 -18.47
C GLY A 332 2.27 35.07 -17.75
N ASN A 333 2.97 36.00 -17.08
CA ASN A 333 2.36 37.26 -16.62
C ASN A 333 3.36 38.41 -16.44
N VAL A 334 4.20 38.66 -17.45
CA VAL A 334 4.90 39.94 -17.61
C VAL A 334 4.60 40.50 -18.99
N ASP A 335 3.34 40.88 -19.20
CA ASP A 335 3.01 42.02 -20.06
C ASP A 335 2.04 42.85 -19.23
N SER A 336 2.63 43.72 -18.40
CA SER A 336 1.95 44.91 -17.91
C SER A 336 1.51 45.71 -19.13
N GLU A 337 0.21 45.99 -19.18
CA GLU A 337 -0.35 47.08 -19.96
C GLU A 337 0.40 48.37 -19.60
N ASP A 338 1.43 48.69 -20.38
CA ASP A 338 2.03 50.01 -20.51
C ASP A 338 2.52 50.11 -21.95
N ASP A 339 1.68 50.61 -22.84
CA ASP A 339 2.09 51.58 -23.84
C ASP A 339 0.85 52.28 -24.45
N ASP A 340 0.86 53.58 -24.23
CA ASP A 340 0.02 54.68 -24.72
C ASP A 340 -0.45 54.60 -26.19
N ASP A 341 -1.74 54.94 -26.41
CA ASP A 341 -2.17 56.13 -27.19
C ASP A 341 -3.69 56.33 -27.15
#